data_AF-A0A2U1PTQ8-F1
#
_entry.id   AF-A0A2U1PTQ8-F1
#
_cell.length_a   1.000
_cell.length_b   1.000
_cell.length_c   1.000
_cell.angle_alpha   90.00
_cell.angle_beta   90.00
_cell.angle_gamma   90.00
#
_symmetry.space_group_name_H-M   'P 1'
#
loop_
_entity.id
_entity.type
_entity.pdbx_description
1 polymer ?
#
loop_
_entity_poly.entity_id
_entity_poly.type
_entity_poly.pdbx_seq_one_letter_code
_entity_poly.pdbx_strand_id
1 'polypeptide(L)'
;MASNIPIYDQIAHQTRSTRFDKVLLALFVREREANRGDEKEYGKMIEEIEVRVEYRYAILLELEKFGSYQIMNEPLHRLKLAQQEDLDEIAFLT
;
A
#
# COMPACT_ATOMS: atom_id res chain seq x y z
N MET A 1 -28.07 25.62 20.57
CA MET A 1 -27.14 26.25 19.60
C MET A 1 -27.05 25.31 18.41
N ALA A 2 -27.75 25.60 17.31
CA ALA A 2 -27.59 24.85 16.07
C ALA A 2 -26.19 25.18 15.52
N SER A 3 -25.40 24.18 15.11
CA SER A 3 -24.08 24.45 14.57
C SER A 3 -24.26 25.01 13.14
N ASN A 4 -23.51 26.05 12.77
CA ASN A 4 -23.53 26.58 11.40
C ASN A 4 -22.84 25.65 10.38
N ILE A 5 -22.69 24.35 10.70
CA ILE A 5 -21.99 23.36 9.88
C ILE A 5 -22.96 22.21 9.60
N PRO A 6 -23.55 22.15 8.39
CA PRO A 6 -24.55 21.13 8.03
C PRO A 6 -24.07 19.68 8.25
N ILE A 7 -22.77 19.44 8.04
CA ILE A 7 -22.14 18.13 8.22
C ILE A 7 -22.08 17.74 9.71
N TYR A 8 -21.83 18.70 10.61
CA TYR A 8 -21.79 18.45 12.04
C TYR A 8 -23.17 18.05 12.56
N ASP A 9 -24.21 18.80 12.18
CA ASP A 9 -25.59 18.51 12.61
C ASP A 9 -26.07 17.15 12.07
N GLN A 10 -25.68 16.79 10.84
CA GLN A 10 -25.96 15.48 10.25
C GLN A 10 -25.30 14.34 11.02
N ILE A 11 -24.02 14.46 11.38
CA ILE A 11 -23.29 13.43 12.13
C ILE A 11 -23.75 13.39 13.59
N ALA A 12 -24.06 14.53 14.21
CA ALA A 12 -24.62 14.61 15.55
C ALA A 12 -25.98 13.88 15.65
N HIS A 13 -26.82 14.04 14.63
CA HIS A 13 -28.09 13.32 14.51
C HIS A 13 -27.87 11.80 14.34
N GLN A 14 -26.93 11.40 13.48
CA GLN A 14 -26.64 9.98 13.22
C GLN A 14 -25.97 9.26 14.40
N THR A 15 -25.10 9.94 15.14
CA THR A 15 -24.46 9.43 16.35
C THR A 15 -25.32 9.57 17.61
N ARG A 16 -26.50 10.20 17.49
CA ARG A 16 -27.39 10.59 18.61
C ARG A 16 -26.64 11.31 19.74
N SER A 17 -25.66 12.12 19.37
CA SER A 17 -24.78 12.82 20.31
C SER A 17 -24.50 14.23 19.81
N THR A 18 -24.77 15.21 20.65
CA THR A 18 -24.38 16.61 20.41
C THR A 18 -23.01 16.95 21.02
N ARG A 19 -22.39 16.00 21.73
CA ARG A 19 -21.04 16.17 22.28
C ARG A 19 -20.04 16.26 21.13
N PHE A 20 -19.33 17.38 21.09
CA PHE A 20 -18.41 17.75 20.03
C PHE A 20 -17.30 16.72 19.77
N ASP A 21 -16.72 16.15 20.83
CA ASP A 21 -15.70 15.10 20.76
C ASP A 21 -16.19 13.84 20.03
N LYS A 22 -17.42 13.41 20.30
CA LYS A 22 -18.03 12.24 19.66
C LYS A 22 -18.38 12.48 18.20
N VAL A 23 -18.86 13.67 17.87
CA VAL A 23 -19.20 14.06 16.50
C VAL A 23 -17.95 14.18 15.64
N LEU A 24 -16.88 14.79 16.17
CA LEU A 24 -15.59 14.87 15.50
C LEU A 24 -14.97 13.48 15.28
N LEU A 25 -14.98 12.61 16.30
CA LEU A 25 -14.44 11.26 16.15
C LEU A 25 -15.17 10.48 15.05
N ALA A 26 -16.51 10.56 15.01
CA ALA A 26 -17.29 9.92 13.96
C ALA A 26 -17.04 10.50 12.57
N LEU A 27 -16.78 11.81 12.47
CA LEU A 27 -16.38 12.47 11.24
C LEU A 27 -15.02 11.96 10.75
N PHE A 28 -14.01 11.91 11.64
CA PHE A 28 -12.67 11.42 11.29
C PHE A 28 -12.66 9.95 10.92
N VAL A 29 -13.41 9.10 11.64
CA VAL A 29 -13.52 7.68 11.27
C VAL A 29 -14.12 7.53 9.88
N ARG A 30 -15.17 8.28 9.54
CA ARG A 30 -15.78 8.20 8.21
C ARG A 30 -14.89 8.69 7.09
N GLU A 31 -14.16 9.79 7.32
CA GLU A 31 -13.19 10.30 6.36
C GLU A 31 -12.10 9.25 6.10
N ARG A 32 -11.55 8.65 7.16
CA ARG A 32 -10.58 7.55 7.05
C ARG A 32 -11.15 6.33 6.33
N GLU A 33 -12.37 5.89 6.65
CA GLU A 33 -12.99 4.74 5.98
C GLU A 33 -13.35 5.03 4.50
N ALA A 34 -13.62 6.30 4.14
CA ALA A 34 -13.87 6.70 2.75
C ALA A 34 -12.58 6.70 1.92
N ASN A 35 -11.43 7.03 2.53
CA ASN A 35 -10.11 6.99 1.90
C ASN A 35 -9.43 5.61 1.95
N ARG A 36 -9.97 4.67 2.74
CA ARG A 36 -9.51 3.27 2.84
C ARG A 36 -9.70 2.45 1.56
N GLY A 37 -10.50 2.94 0.61
CA GLY A 37 -10.68 2.30 -0.70
C GLY A 37 -9.35 2.18 -1.45
N ASP A 38 -8.53 3.23 -1.40
CA ASP A 38 -7.24 3.29 -2.08
C ASP A 38 -6.20 2.42 -1.36
N GLU A 39 -6.21 2.39 -0.02
CA GLU A 39 -5.32 1.52 0.79
C GLU A 39 -5.47 0.03 0.44
N LYS A 40 -6.68 -0.42 0.11
CA LYS A 40 -6.93 -1.81 -0.30
C LYS A 40 -6.38 -2.13 -1.68
N GLU A 41 -6.36 -1.16 -2.59
CA GLU A 41 -5.76 -1.33 -3.91
C GLU A 41 -4.23 -1.33 -3.81
N TYR A 42 -3.64 -0.43 -3.02
CA TYR A 42 -2.21 -0.44 -2.73
C TYR A 42 -1.77 -1.75 -2.06
N GLY A 43 -2.53 -2.28 -1.10
CA GLY A 43 -2.24 -3.58 -0.50
C GLY A 43 -2.19 -4.72 -1.51
N LYS A 44 -3.15 -4.77 -2.45
CA LYS A 44 -3.13 -5.78 -3.53
C LYS A 44 -1.96 -5.59 -4.49
N MET A 45 -1.62 -4.34 -4.82
CA MET A 45 -0.46 -4.04 -5.68
C MET A 45 0.83 -4.50 -5.00
N ILE A 46 1.00 -4.22 -3.70
CA ILE A 46 2.15 -4.69 -2.91
C ILE A 46 2.22 -6.22 -2.92
N GLU A 47 1.12 -6.93 -2.64
CA GLU A 47 1.07 -8.40 -2.67
C GLU A 47 1.49 -8.96 -4.04
N GLU A 48 1.03 -8.36 -5.14
CA GLU A 48 1.44 -8.77 -6.50
C GLU A 48 2.94 -8.56 -6.74
N ILE A 49 3.50 -7.43 -6.29
CA ILE A 49 4.93 -7.11 -6.43
C ILE A 49 5.78 -8.05 -5.56
N GLU A 50 5.36 -8.35 -4.33
CA GLU A 50 6.03 -9.29 -3.43
C GLU A 50 6.17 -10.69 -4.08
N VAL A 51 5.10 -11.19 -4.72
CA VAL A 51 5.15 -12.46 -5.45
C VAL A 51 6.17 -12.42 -6.60
N ARG A 52 6.27 -11.31 -7.34
CA ARG A 52 7.30 -11.15 -8.40
C ARG A 52 8.71 -11.15 -7.81
N VAL A 53 8.90 -10.44 -6.70
CA VAL A 53 10.18 -10.33 -5.96
C VAL A 53 10.64 -11.72 -5.51
N GLU A 54 9.75 -12.50 -4.89
CA GLU A 54 10.06 -13.86 -4.45
C GLU A 54 10.44 -14.77 -5.62
N TYR A 55 9.68 -14.71 -6.72
CA TYR A 55 9.94 -15.51 -7.90
C TYR A 55 11.29 -15.18 -8.56
N ARG A 56 11.61 -13.90 -8.73
CA ARG A 56 12.91 -13.45 -9.27
C ARG A 56 14.08 -13.80 -8.34
N TYR A 57 13.88 -13.74 -7.02
CA TYR A 57 14.87 -14.18 -6.05
C TYR A 57 15.16 -15.68 -6.18
N ALA A 58 14.13 -16.52 -6.35
CA ALA A 58 14.30 -17.95 -6.59
C ALA A 58 15.11 -18.22 -7.87
N ILE A 59 14.83 -17.50 -8.97
CA ILE A 59 15.63 -17.59 -10.20
C ILE A 59 17.09 -17.22 -9.94
N LEU A 60 17.36 -16.13 -9.22
CA LEU A 60 18.72 -15.70 -8.89
C LEU A 60 19.48 -16.80 -8.11
N LEU A 61 18.84 -17.40 -7.10
CA LEU A 61 19.42 -18.50 -6.32
C LEU A 61 19.70 -19.75 -7.16
N GLU A 62 18.84 -20.06 -8.13
CA GLU A 62 19.09 -21.16 -9.07
C GLU A 62 20.29 -20.86 -9.97
N LEU A 63 20.37 -19.63 -10.49
CA LEU A 63 21.44 -19.20 -11.37
C LEU A 63 22.81 -19.17 -10.67
N GLU A 64 22.86 -18.84 -9.38
CA GLU A 64 24.09 -18.90 -8.57
C GLU A 64 24.72 -20.30 -8.56
N LYS A 65 23.92 -21.37 -8.69
CA LYS A 65 24.41 -22.76 -8.71
C LYS A 65 25.21 -23.10 -9.97
N PHE A 66 25.01 -22.38 -11.06
CA PHE A 66 25.69 -22.64 -12.33
C PHE A 66 27.07 -21.98 -12.39
N GLY A 67 27.43 -21.11 -11.43
CA GLY A 67 28.70 -20.39 -11.43
C GLY A 67 28.70 -19.18 -12.39
N SER A 68 29.79 -18.40 -12.34
CA SER A 68 29.88 -17.12 -13.06
C SER A 68 30.39 -17.29 -14.49
N TYR A 69 29.47 -17.45 -15.44
CA TYR A 69 29.79 -17.38 -16.87
C TYR A 69 29.65 -15.95 -17.41
N GLN A 70 30.63 -15.49 -18.18
CA GLN A 70 30.63 -14.12 -18.72
C GLN A 70 29.39 -13.80 -19.57
N ILE A 71 28.83 -14.80 -20.26
CA ILE A 71 27.59 -14.68 -21.05
C ILE A 71 26.35 -14.41 -20.19
N MET A 72 26.39 -14.74 -18.90
CA MET A 72 25.27 -14.55 -17.97
C MET A 72 25.31 -13.20 -17.28
N ASN A 73 26.41 -12.45 -17.38
CA ASN A 73 26.59 -11.18 -16.67
C ASN A 73 25.52 -10.14 -17.03
N GLU A 74 25.24 -9.93 -18.32
CA GLU A 74 24.21 -8.97 -18.75
C GLU A 74 22.80 -9.42 -18.37
N PRO A 75 22.36 -10.67 -18.66
CA PRO A 75 21.06 -11.17 -18.19
C PRO A 75 20.88 -11.09 -16.67
N LEU A 76 21.90 -11.48 -15.90
CA LEU A 76 21.89 -11.40 -14.43
C LEU A 76 21.80 -9.95 -13.94
N HIS A 77 22.52 -9.03 -14.59
CA HIS A 77 22.45 -7.62 -14.23
C HIS A 77 21.04 -7.06 -14.46
N ARG A 78 20.40 -7.36 -15.59
CA ARG A 78 19.02 -6.96 -15.87
C ARG A 78 18.03 -7.55 -14.87
N LEU A 79 18.20 -8.82 -14.51
CA LEU A 79 17.34 -9.48 -13.52
C LEU A 79 17.47 -8.84 -12.13
N LYS A 80 18.69 -8.49 -11.70
CA LYS A 80 18.94 -7.78 -10.44
C LYS A 80 18.39 -6.36 -10.45
N LEU A 81 18.49 -5.65 -11.58
CA LEU A 81 17.91 -4.31 -11.72
C LEU A 81 16.39 -4.36 -11.59
N ALA A 82 15.72 -5.27 -12.31
CA ALA A 82 14.28 -5.44 -12.22
C ALA A 82 13.83 -5.82 -10.79
N GLN A 83 14.60 -6.66 -10.09
CA GLN A 83 14.34 -6.96 -8.68
C GLN A 83 14.41 -5.71 -7.81
N GLN A 84 15.41 -4.85 -8.02
CA GLN A 84 15.56 -3.61 -7.26
C GLN A 84 14.42 -2.63 -7.54
N GLU A 85 13.99 -2.51 -8.80
CA GLU A 85 12.84 -1.67 -9.17
C GLU A 85 11.55 -2.10 -8.46
N ASP A 86 11.28 -3.41 -8.36
CA ASP A 86 10.14 -3.94 -7.61
C ASP A 86 10.25 -3.64 -6.10
N LEU A 87 11.45 -3.74 -5.52
CA LEU A 87 11.68 -3.40 -4.10
C LEU A 87 11.49 -1.91 -3.83
N ASP A 88 11.95 -1.06 -4.74
CA ASP A 88 11.77 0.39 -4.67
C ASP A 88 10.28 0.77 -4.81
N GLU A 89 9.53 0.05 -5.65
CA GLU A 89 8.07 0.20 -5.80
C GLU A 89 7.34 -0.17 -4.49
N ILE A 90 7.68 -1.31 -3.86
CA ILE A 90 7.13 -1.68 -2.54
C ILE A 90 7.43 -0.60 -1.50
N ALA A 91 8.67 -0.11 -1.45
CA ALA A 91 9.08 0.93 -0.50
C ALA A 91 8.38 2.28 -0.73
N PHE A 92 7.95 2.56 -1.96
CA PHE A 92 7.16 3.75 -2.29
C PHE A 92 5.67 3.58 -1.90
N LEU A 93 5.15 2.36 -1.98
CA LEU A 93 3.75 2.04 -1.69
C LEU A 93 3.45 1.78 -0.20
N THR A 94 4.49 1.61 0.64
CA THR A 94 4.40 1.30 2.09
C THR A 94 4.72 2.50 2.96
#